data_AF-A0A7C5A159-F1
#
_entry.id   AF-A0A7C5A159-F1
#
_cell.length_a   1.000
_cell.length_b   1.000
_cell.length_c   1.000
_cell.angle_alpha   90.00
_cell.angle_beta   90.00
_cell.angle_gamma   90.00
#
_symmetry.space_group_name_H-M   'P 1'
#
loop_
_entity.id
_entity.type
_entity.pdbx_description
1 polymer ?
#
loop_
_entity_poly.entity_id
_entity_poly.type
_entity_poly.pdbx_seq_one_letter_code
_entity_poly.pdbx_strand_id
1 'polypeptide(L)'
;MAPFNTHFLVAEKIWPDLPGPWQPYYGQFCFGCVAPDVDKLSPVLTQRDTHFFDRFGDYELMATDRSAAFLRHQAEFLIHPFAQLAPAAQAFALGYLCHLCVDEVSKHLWRREAWLPFKDIGPGPTFAALDEFAREQTDNYPAIVTALESLQIIEVIPLIPLADLVAFWQGVTQFVQATDAEGEYLALVDMFDRPTPEQRQEKLASFRAGVDLARQRLHYLQLDRLMSASLTRSYSRLADLIEGRVPEPSYPILK
;
A
#
# COMPACT_ATOMS: atom_id res chain seq x y z
N MET A 1 -11.10 -1.37 2.49
CA MET A 1 -10.32 -0.35 1.77
C MET A 1 -8.88 -0.38 2.22
N ALA A 2 -7.95 -0.14 1.29
CA ALA A 2 -6.54 0.08 1.59
C ALA A 2 -6.24 1.57 1.47
N PRO A 3 -5.44 2.15 2.39
CA PRO A 3 -5.11 3.56 2.34
C PRO A 3 -4.00 3.83 1.32
N PHE A 4 -4.34 3.92 0.03
CA PHE A 4 -3.38 4.12 -1.06
C PHE A 4 -2.50 5.36 -0.90
N ASN A 5 -3.05 6.47 -0.40
CA ASN A 5 -2.27 7.70 -0.21
C ASN A 5 -1.20 7.53 0.88
N THR A 6 -1.42 6.66 1.86
CA THR A 6 -0.36 6.32 2.84
C THR A 6 0.82 5.65 2.15
N HIS A 7 0.54 4.75 1.21
CA HIS A 7 1.58 4.08 0.43
C HIS A 7 2.27 5.03 -0.55
N PHE A 8 1.53 5.94 -1.20
CA PHE A 8 2.10 6.95 -2.09
C PHE A 8 2.95 7.98 -1.35
N LEU A 9 2.58 8.38 -0.13
CA LEU A 9 3.39 9.26 0.70
C LEU A 9 4.75 8.61 1.02
N VAL A 10 4.76 7.33 1.40
CA VAL A 10 6.03 6.58 1.55
C VAL A 10 6.81 6.54 0.25
N ALA A 11 6.12 6.36 -0.88
CA ALA A 11 6.76 6.31 -2.18
C ALA A 11 7.46 7.63 -2.52
N GLU A 12 6.78 8.76 -2.33
CA GLU A 12 7.33 10.11 -2.52
C GLU A 12 8.57 10.35 -1.65
N LYS A 13 8.50 10.01 -0.35
CA LYS A 13 9.61 10.31 0.55
C LYS A 13 10.85 9.44 0.30
N ILE A 14 10.67 8.19 -0.13
CA ILE A 14 11.79 7.26 -0.37
C ILE A 14 12.45 7.49 -1.72
N TRP A 15 11.67 7.73 -2.77
CA TRP A 15 12.16 7.68 -4.15
C TRP A 15 13.37 8.59 -4.45
N PRO A 16 13.42 9.84 -3.97
CA PRO A 16 14.56 10.73 -4.21
C PRO A 16 15.89 10.19 -3.65
N ASP A 17 15.82 9.39 -2.59
CA ASP A 17 16.98 8.87 -1.87
C ASP A 17 17.39 7.45 -2.30
N LEU A 18 16.70 6.86 -3.29
CA LEU A 18 16.86 5.44 -3.65
C LEU A 18 17.77 5.24 -4.88
N PRO A 19 19.11 5.21 -4.75
CA PRO A 19 20.01 5.18 -5.90
C PRO A 19 19.91 3.87 -6.67
N GLY A 20 19.88 3.93 -8.00
CA GLY A 20 19.98 2.74 -8.83
C GLY A 20 19.47 2.94 -10.26
N PRO A 21 19.55 1.91 -11.10
CA PRO A 21 19.11 1.98 -12.50
C PRO A 21 17.59 2.17 -12.64
N TRP A 22 16.81 1.95 -11.59
CA TRP A 22 15.35 2.11 -11.55
C TRP A 22 14.87 3.57 -11.51
N GLN A 23 15.72 4.56 -11.25
CA GLN A 23 15.35 5.97 -11.08
C GLN A 23 14.43 6.59 -12.17
N PRO A 24 14.49 6.19 -13.46
CA PRO A 24 13.54 6.66 -14.47
C PRO A 24 12.10 6.11 -14.33
N TYR A 25 11.89 5.10 -13.49
CA TYR A 25 10.68 4.26 -13.44
C TYR A 25 9.83 4.54 -12.20
N TYR A 26 9.62 5.82 -11.87
CA TYR A 26 8.85 6.22 -10.69
C TYR A 26 7.41 5.68 -10.73
N GLY A 27 6.79 5.62 -11.90
CA GLY A 27 5.44 5.07 -12.07
C GLY A 27 5.36 3.59 -11.65
N GLN A 28 6.35 2.79 -12.03
CA GLN A 28 6.42 1.37 -11.63
C GLN A 28 6.60 1.24 -10.13
N PHE A 29 7.41 2.11 -9.51
CA PHE A 29 7.59 2.12 -8.06
C PHE A 29 6.30 2.51 -7.32
N CYS A 30 5.64 3.60 -7.72
CA CYS A 30 4.35 4.02 -7.16
C CYS A 30 3.30 2.92 -7.29
N PHE A 31 3.19 2.29 -8.47
CA PHE A 31 2.23 1.21 -8.66
C PHE A 31 2.60 -0.02 -7.83
N GLY A 32 3.89 -0.36 -7.71
CA GLY A 32 4.39 -1.37 -6.79
C GLY A 32 3.94 -1.13 -5.35
N CYS A 33 3.88 0.13 -4.89
CA CYS A 33 3.42 0.47 -3.54
C CYS A 33 1.94 0.19 -3.26
N VAL A 34 1.13 -0.07 -4.28
CA VAL A 34 -0.31 -0.40 -4.12
C VAL A 34 -0.68 -1.76 -4.71
N ALA A 35 0.13 -2.29 -5.63
CA ALA A 35 -0.13 -3.56 -6.32
C ALA A 35 -0.39 -4.78 -5.42
N PRO A 36 0.17 -4.92 -4.19
CA PRO A 36 -0.17 -6.05 -3.33
C PRO A 36 -1.66 -6.18 -3.04
N ASP A 37 -2.42 -5.08 -3.08
CA ASP A 37 -3.85 -5.08 -2.81
C ASP A 37 -4.74 -5.58 -3.97
N VAL A 38 -4.13 -6.02 -5.07
CA VAL A 38 -4.82 -6.64 -6.20
C VAL A 38 -5.63 -7.88 -5.79
N ASP A 39 -5.26 -8.56 -4.69
CA ASP A 39 -6.02 -9.70 -4.15
C ASP A 39 -7.45 -9.34 -3.78
N LYS A 40 -7.72 -8.06 -3.49
CA LYS A 40 -9.06 -7.58 -3.15
C LYS A 40 -10.00 -7.50 -4.35
N LEU A 41 -9.48 -7.55 -5.58
CA LEU A 41 -10.25 -7.50 -6.82
C LEU A 41 -10.29 -8.83 -7.56
N SER A 42 -9.27 -9.66 -7.35
CA SER A 42 -9.12 -10.91 -8.08
C SER A 42 -10.07 -11.98 -7.52
N PRO A 43 -10.76 -12.75 -8.39
CA PRO A 43 -11.55 -13.89 -7.95
C PRO A 43 -10.70 -15.11 -7.59
N VAL A 44 -9.40 -15.11 -7.91
CA VAL A 44 -8.52 -16.27 -7.76
C VAL A 44 -7.36 -16.03 -6.80
N LEU A 45 -6.96 -14.77 -6.58
CA LEU A 45 -5.93 -14.44 -5.61
C LEU A 45 -6.52 -14.33 -4.21
N THR A 46 -5.69 -14.66 -3.25
CA THR A 46 -5.92 -14.44 -1.83
C THR A 46 -4.84 -13.51 -1.29
N GLN A 47 -5.05 -13.02 -0.07
CA GLN A 47 -4.02 -12.24 0.62
C GLN A 47 -2.72 -13.03 0.82
N ARG A 48 -2.76 -14.36 0.85
CA ARG A 48 -1.55 -15.19 0.89
C ARG A 48 -0.71 -15.03 -0.38
N ASP A 49 -1.34 -14.87 -1.53
CA ASP A 49 -0.66 -14.78 -2.83
C ASP A 49 0.03 -13.43 -3.02
N THR A 50 -0.38 -12.39 -2.31
CA THR A 50 0.16 -11.02 -2.45
C THR A 50 0.88 -10.51 -1.19
N HIS A 51 0.51 -11.01 -0.01
CA HIS A 51 1.08 -10.61 1.27
C HIS A 51 1.68 -11.79 2.06
N PHE A 52 1.84 -12.97 1.43
CA PHE A 52 2.47 -14.18 1.98
C PHE A 52 1.73 -14.89 3.13
N PHE A 53 0.66 -14.29 3.65
CA PHE A 53 -0.02 -14.75 4.86
C PHE A 53 -1.54 -14.55 4.77
N ASP A 54 -2.28 -15.46 5.40
CA ASP A 54 -3.74 -15.36 5.48
C ASP A 54 -4.21 -14.57 6.70
N ARG A 55 -5.24 -13.74 6.49
CA ARG A 55 -5.80 -12.85 7.53
C ARG A 55 -6.28 -13.58 8.78
N PHE A 56 -6.80 -14.79 8.61
CA PHE A 56 -7.51 -15.52 9.66
C PHE A 56 -6.63 -16.56 10.38
N GLY A 57 -5.50 -16.96 9.79
CA GLY A 57 -4.59 -17.97 10.35
C GLY A 57 -3.29 -17.40 10.92
N ASP A 58 -2.78 -16.31 10.33
CA ASP A 58 -1.39 -15.89 10.51
C ASP A 58 -1.24 -14.46 11.02
N TYR A 59 -2.26 -13.90 11.69
CA TYR A 59 -2.31 -12.46 12.00
C TYR A 59 -1.05 -11.89 12.70
N GLU A 60 -0.45 -12.65 13.61
CA GLU A 60 0.81 -12.27 14.27
C GLU A 60 1.98 -12.17 13.29
N LEU A 61 2.09 -13.14 12.38
CA LEU A 61 3.12 -13.17 11.34
C LEU A 61 2.88 -12.05 10.33
N MET A 62 1.63 -11.77 9.97
CA MET A 62 1.29 -10.64 9.09
C MET A 62 1.76 -9.29 9.62
N ALA A 63 1.78 -9.13 10.94
CA ALA A 63 2.17 -7.87 11.57
C ALA A 63 3.69 -7.64 11.54
N THR A 64 4.51 -8.67 11.25
CA THR A 64 5.97 -8.56 11.37
C THR A 64 6.83 -9.19 10.28
N ASP A 65 6.27 -10.10 9.48
CA ASP A 65 7.08 -11.02 8.68
C ASP A 65 6.83 -10.93 7.17
N ARG A 66 5.93 -10.06 6.68
CA ARG A 66 5.62 -9.92 5.24
C ARG A 66 6.83 -9.52 4.41
N SER A 67 7.53 -8.47 4.82
CA SER A 67 8.75 -7.97 4.20
C SER A 67 9.89 -8.99 4.28
N ALA A 68 10.01 -9.70 5.41
CA ALA A 68 11.00 -10.77 5.56
C ALA A 68 10.67 -11.99 4.69
N ALA A 69 9.40 -12.35 4.56
CA ALA A 69 8.93 -13.42 3.68
C ALA A 69 9.23 -13.09 2.22
N PHE A 70 8.91 -11.87 1.76
CA PHE A 70 9.27 -11.40 0.43
C PHE A 70 10.79 -11.55 0.17
N LEU A 71 11.63 -11.14 1.12
CA LEU A 71 13.09 -11.21 0.98
C LEU A 71 13.64 -12.65 0.98
N ARG A 72 13.04 -13.55 1.78
CA ARG A 72 13.42 -14.97 1.84
C ARG A 72 13.01 -15.76 0.60
N HIS A 73 11.81 -15.47 0.09
CA HIS A 73 11.15 -16.27 -0.95
C HIS A 73 11.11 -15.54 -2.29
N GLN A 74 12.09 -14.66 -2.57
CA GLN A 74 12.16 -13.88 -3.82
C GLN A 74 12.01 -14.76 -5.07
N ALA A 75 12.62 -15.94 -5.09
CA ALA A 75 12.56 -16.85 -6.24
C ALA A 75 11.17 -17.49 -6.47
N GLU A 76 10.32 -17.51 -5.45
CA GLU A 76 8.93 -17.98 -5.55
C GLU A 76 8.00 -16.86 -6.03
N PHE A 77 8.44 -15.61 -5.88
CA PHE A 77 7.59 -14.44 -6.02
C PHE A 77 7.93 -13.55 -7.22
N LEU A 78 9.21 -13.38 -7.54
CA LEU A 78 9.66 -12.58 -8.67
C LEU A 78 9.93 -13.47 -9.87
N ILE A 79 9.62 -12.98 -11.08
CA ILE A 79 9.90 -13.70 -12.35
C ILE A 79 11.39 -14.07 -12.49
N HIS A 80 12.28 -13.28 -11.88
CA HIS A 80 13.72 -13.49 -11.80
C HIS A 80 14.25 -12.95 -10.47
N PRO A 81 15.44 -13.38 -10.01
CA PRO A 81 16.11 -12.74 -8.87
C PRO A 81 16.20 -11.22 -9.05
N PHE A 82 16.06 -10.45 -7.98
CA PHE A 82 15.99 -8.97 -8.05
C PHE A 82 17.11 -8.35 -8.89
N ALA A 83 18.35 -8.79 -8.70
CA ALA A 83 19.52 -8.29 -9.42
C ALA A 83 19.50 -8.56 -10.94
N GLN A 84 18.64 -9.48 -11.41
CA GLN A 84 18.48 -9.87 -12.81
C GLN A 84 17.21 -9.27 -13.45
N LEU A 85 16.35 -8.63 -12.66
CA LEU A 85 15.18 -7.93 -13.18
C LEU A 85 15.61 -6.71 -14.01
N ALA A 86 14.85 -6.41 -15.06
CA ALA A 86 14.98 -5.14 -15.77
C ALA A 86 14.71 -3.96 -14.80
N PRO A 87 15.31 -2.77 -15.00
CA PRO A 87 15.19 -1.67 -14.05
C PRO A 87 13.75 -1.24 -13.72
N ALA A 88 12.82 -1.33 -14.67
CA ALA A 88 11.39 -1.09 -14.45
C ALA A 88 10.77 -2.11 -13.48
N ALA A 89 11.12 -3.39 -13.62
CA ALA A 89 10.67 -4.46 -12.74
C ALA A 89 11.32 -4.38 -11.36
N GLN A 90 12.57 -3.91 -11.28
CA GLN A 90 13.22 -3.58 -10.00
C GLN A 90 12.47 -2.45 -9.28
N ALA A 91 12.12 -1.37 -9.98
CA ALA A 91 11.33 -0.27 -9.43
C ALA A 91 10.01 -0.78 -8.83
N PHE A 92 9.28 -1.61 -9.58
CA PHE A 92 8.06 -2.25 -9.11
C PHE A 92 8.29 -3.09 -7.85
N ALA A 93 9.31 -3.97 -7.84
CA ALA A 93 9.61 -4.83 -6.70
C ALA A 93 10.00 -4.02 -5.43
N LEU A 94 10.75 -2.92 -5.59
CA LEU A 94 11.10 -2.01 -4.50
C LEU A 94 9.82 -1.34 -3.93
N GLY A 95 8.92 -0.88 -4.79
CA GLY A 95 7.62 -0.34 -4.38
C GLY A 95 6.77 -1.38 -3.64
N TYR A 96 6.73 -2.60 -4.15
CA TYR A 96 6.04 -3.74 -3.54
C TYR A 96 6.53 -4.01 -2.12
N LEU A 97 7.85 -4.00 -1.92
CA LEU A 97 8.44 -4.17 -0.60
C LEU A 97 8.08 -3.03 0.35
N CYS A 98 8.02 -1.78 -0.13
CA CYS A 98 7.58 -0.63 0.67
C CYS A 98 6.14 -0.80 1.14
N HIS A 99 5.24 -1.29 0.28
CA HIS A 99 3.87 -1.60 0.68
C HIS A 99 3.86 -2.57 1.86
N LEU A 100 4.54 -3.71 1.75
CA LEU A 100 4.57 -4.74 2.79
C LEU A 100 5.10 -4.18 4.12
N CYS A 101 6.10 -3.28 4.07
CA CYS A 101 6.64 -2.60 5.24
C CYS A 101 5.62 -1.66 5.89
N VAL A 102 4.92 -0.84 5.10
CA VAL A 102 3.83 0.03 5.59
C VAL A 102 2.74 -0.80 6.24
N ASP A 103 2.39 -1.92 5.63
CA ASP A 103 1.29 -2.76 6.06
C ASP A 103 1.63 -3.53 7.36
N GLU A 104 2.89 -3.96 7.55
CA GLU A 104 3.41 -4.46 8.84
C GLU A 104 3.32 -3.40 9.95
N VAL A 105 3.89 -2.21 9.71
CA VAL A 105 3.95 -1.12 10.70
C VAL A 105 2.54 -0.68 11.08
N SER A 106 1.69 -0.48 10.09
CA SER A 106 0.28 -0.14 10.28
C SER A 106 -0.37 -1.16 11.18
N LYS A 107 -0.35 -2.46 10.82
CA LYS A 107 -0.99 -3.50 11.64
C LYS A 107 -0.47 -3.55 13.07
N HIS A 108 0.83 -3.39 13.26
CA HIS A 108 1.43 -3.36 14.59
C HIS A 108 0.89 -2.17 15.42
N LEU A 109 0.78 -0.98 14.82
CA LEU A 109 0.21 0.21 15.47
C LEU A 109 -1.29 0.07 15.76
N TRP A 110 -2.06 -0.42 14.78
CA TRP A 110 -3.50 -0.67 14.91
C TRP A 110 -3.81 -1.65 16.05
N ARG A 111 -2.98 -2.68 16.23
CA ARG A 111 -3.12 -3.67 17.30
C ARG A 111 -2.88 -3.09 18.68
N ARG A 112 -1.86 -2.24 18.84
CA ARG A 112 -1.38 -1.89 20.17
C ARG A 112 -2.35 -0.99 20.93
N GLU A 113 -2.82 0.12 20.36
CA GLU A 113 -3.64 1.08 21.12
C GLU A 113 -4.62 1.90 20.25
N ALA A 114 -4.49 1.81 18.92
CA ALA A 114 -5.09 2.79 18.02
C ALA A 114 -6.47 2.43 17.46
N TRP A 115 -6.94 1.17 17.49
CA TRP A 115 -8.27 0.84 16.94
C TRP A 115 -9.44 1.19 17.88
N LEU A 116 -9.23 1.17 19.20
CA LEU A 116 -10.30 1.41 20.18
C LEU A 116 -10.99 2.76 19.98
N PRO A 117 -10.27 3.86 19.67
CA PRO A 117 -10.89 5.12 19.31
C PRO A 117 -11.65 5.10 17.98
N PHE A 118 -11.55 4.11 17.10
CA PHE A 118 -12.24 4.12 15.81
C PHE A 118 -13.34 3.06 15.69
N LYS A 119 -13.54 2.24 16.73
CA LYS A 119 -14.53 1.15 16.75
C LYS A 119 -15.94 1.61 16.37
N ASP A 120 -16.33 2.82 16.79
CA ASP A 120 -17.67 3.38 16.59
C ASP A 120 -17.81 4.11 15.24
N ILE A 121 -16.70 4.35 14.54
CA ILE A 121 -16.65 5.00 13.21
C ILE A 121 -16.62 3.94 12.10
N GLY A 122 -16.00 2.80 12.38
CA GLY A 122 -15.80 1.73 11.42
C GLY A 122 -14.61 1.97 10.49
N PRO A 123 -14.19 0.94 9.74
CA PRO A 123 -12.93 0.94 9.00
C PRO A 123 -12.95 1.84 7.77
N GLY A 124 -14.10 1.98 7.09
CA GLY A 124 -14.22 2.77 5.86
C GLY A 124 -13.86 4.26 6.07
N PRO A 125 -14.61 5.01 6.90
CA PRO A 125 -14.32 6.42 7.13
C PRO A 125 -12.95 6.63 7.80
N THR A 126 -12.51 5.67 8.62
CA THR A 126 -11.19 5.71 9.26
C THR A 126 -10.05 5.65 8.24
N PHE A 127 -10.09 4.72 7.29
CA PHE A 127 -9.07 4.63 6.24
C PHE A 127 -9.15 5.81 5.28
N ALA A 128 -10.35 6.30 4.95
CA ALA A 128 -10.51 7.46 4.09
C ALA A 128 -9.90 8.74 4.70
N ALA A 129 -10.11 8.95 6.02
CA ALA A 129 -9.47 10.09 6.70
C ALA A 129 -7.94 9.94 6.77
N LEU A 130 -7.43 8.70 6.91
CA LEU A 130 -5.98 8.45 6.85
C LEU A 130 -5.41 8.76 5.45
N ASP A 131 -6.13 8.35 4.39
CA ASP A 131 -5.76 8.66 3.00
C ASP A 131 -5.71 10.17 2.75
N GLU A 132 -6.72 10.89 3.23
CA GLU A 132 -6.77 12.34 3.07
C GLU A 132 -5.60 13.02 3.78
N PHE A 133 -5.31 12.66 5.03
CA PHE A 133 -4.14 13.22 5.73
C PHE A 133 -2.82 12.88 5.02
N ALA A 134 -2.67 11.66 4.51
CA ALA A 134 -1.47 11.28 3.78
C ALA A 134 -1.34 12.08 2.47
N ARG A 135 -2.45 12.33 1.78
CA ARG A 135 -2.49 13.19 0.59
C ARG A 135 -2.08 14.62 0.91
N GLU A 136 -2.57 15.20 2.00
CA GLU A 136 -2.19 16.55 2.45
C GLU A 136 -0.69 16.70 2.77
N GLN A 137 -0.03 15.60 3.18
CA GLN A 137 1.42 15.58 3.45
C GLN A 137 2.27 15.21 2.22
N THR A 138 1.65 14.89 1.10
CA THR A 138 2.33 14.54 -0.16
C THR A 138 2.66 15.84 -0.91
N ASP A 139 3.94 16.17 -0.99
CA ASP A 139 4.42 17.46 -1.51
C ASP A 139 4.22 17.59 -3.03
N ASN A 140 4.22 16.48 -3.76
CA ASN A 140 4.21 16.40 -5.21
C ASN A 140 3.26 15.29 -5.72
N TYR A 141 2.02 15.30 -5.21
CA TYR A 141 0.96 14.43 -5.70
C TYR A 141 0.75 14.47 -7.23
N PRO A 142 0.85 15.63 -7.92
CA PRO A 142 0.75 15.66 -9.39
C PRO A 142 1.81 14.82 -10.12
N ALA A 143 3.00 14.65 -9.55
CA ALA A 143 4.02 13.77 -10.14
C ALA A 143 3.64 12.30 -10.01
N ILE A 144 3.00 11.89 -8.89
CA ILE A 144 2.47 10.53 -8.73
C ILE A 144 1.38 10.27 -9.77
N VAL A 145 0.43 11.19 -9.94
CA VAL A 145 -0.63 11.09 -10.96
C VAL A 145 -0.01 10.93 -12.35
N THR A 146 0.89 11.83 -12.74
CA THR A 146 1.56 11.81 -14.05
C THR A 146 2.32 10.50 -14.28
N ALA A 147 3.00 9.99 -13.24
CA ALA A 147 3.77 8.77 -13.32
C ALA A 147 2.89 7.52 -13.47
N LEU A 148 1.72 7.50 -12.82
CA LEU A 148 0.75 6.40 -12.93
C LEU A 148 0.00 6.44 -14.26
N GLU A 149 -0.30 7.60 -14.81
CA GLU A 149 -0.98 7.75 -16.11
C GLU A 149 -0.12 7.30 -17.30
N SER A 150 1.20 7.50 -17.21
CA SER A 150 2.17 7.10 -18.24
C SER A 150 2.74 5.70 -18.04
N LEU A 151 2.27 4.99 -17.01
CA LEU A 151 2.77 3.67 -16.65
C LEU A 151 2.42 2.62 -17.70
N GLN A 152 3.43 1.84 -18.11
CA GLN A 152 3.22 0.56 -18.75
C GLN A 152 3.22 -0.55 -17.69
N ILE A 153 2.11 -1.30 -17.61
CA ILE A 153 1.99 -2.46 -16.72
C ILE A 153 2.88 -3.59 -17.24
N ILE A 154 3.66 -4.16 -16.32
CA ILE A 154 4.63 -5.22 -16.58
C ILE A 154 4.36 -6.39 -15.64
N GLU A 155 4.62 -7.59 -16.14
CA GLU A 155 4.55 -8.81 -15.34
C GLU A 155 5.86 -8.95 -14.54
N VAL A 156 5.78 -8.81 -13.21
CA VAL A 156 6.93 -8.94 -12.31
C VAL A 156 6.73 -10.09 -11.32
N ILE A 157 5.48 -10.38 -10.97
CA ILE A 157 5.08 -11.43 -10.03
C ILE A 157 4.28 -12.47 -10.81
N PRO A 158 4.83 -13.67 -11.07
CA PRO A 158 4.19 -14.66 -11.94
C PRO A 158 2.83 -15.13 -11.43
N LEU A 159 2.63 -15.09 -10.11
CA LEU A 159 1.39 -15.54 -9.48
C LEU A 159 0.23 -14.58 -9.69
N ILE A 160 0.50 -13.30 -10.00
CA ILE A 160 -0.54 -12.29 -10.17
C ILE A 160 -0.88 -12.19 -11.67
N PRO A 161 -2.10 -12.57 -12.10
CA PRO A 161 -2.48 -12.45 -13.50
C PRO A 161 -2.34 -11.01 -14.00
N LEU A 162 -1.73 -10.82 -15.17
CA LEU A 162 -1.54 -9.49 -15.77
C LEU A 162 -2.86 -8.74 -15.93
N ALA A 163 -3.94 -9.45 -16.27
CA ALA A 163 -5.28 -8.86 -16.39
C ALA A 163 -5.78 -8.25 -15.08
N ASP A 164 -5.48 -8.88 -13.94
CA ASP A 164 -5.87 -8.38 -12.62
C ASP A 164 -5.06 -7.13 -12.26
N LEU A 165 -3.75 -7.10 -12.57
CA LEU A 165 -2.92 -5.89 -12.40
C LEU A 165 -3.41 -4.73 -13.27
N VAL A 166 -3.81 -4.99 -14.52
CA VAL A 166 -4.34 -3.95 -15.41
C VAL A 166 -5.66 -3.41 -14.88
N ALA A 167 -6.58 -4.27 -14.44
CA ALA A 167 -7.85 -3.85 -13.86
C ALA A 167 -7.64 -3.05 -12.57
N PHE A 168 -6.70 -3.49 -11.72
CA PHE A 168 -6.35 -2.79 -10.49
C PHE A 168 -5.70 -1.42 -10.76
N TRP A 169 -4.78 -1.33 -11.73
CA TRP A 169 -4.18 -0.07 -12.16
C TRP A 169 -5.21 0.94 -12.68
N GLN A 170 -6.23 0.49 -13.41
CA GLN A 170 -7.32 1.36 -13.86
C GLN A 170 -8.08 1.97 -12.68
N GLY A 171 -8.37 1.18 -11.65
CA GLY A 171 -9.01 1.67 -10.42
C GLY A 171 -8.10 2.61 -9.61
N VAL A 172 -6.81 2.31 -9.51
CA VAL A 172 -5.80 3.21 -8.91
C VAL A 172 -5.74 4.55 -9.67
N THR A 173 -5.79 4.51 -11.00
CA THR A 173 -5.75 5.73 -11.83
C THR A 173 -6.98 6.60 -11.58
N GLN A 174 -8.18 6.00 -11.49
CA GLN A 174 -9.41 6.71 -11.12
C GLN A 174 -9.32 7.34 -9.73
N PHE A 175 -8.72 6.62 -8.77
CA PHE A 175 -8.49 7.13 -7.42
C PHE A 175 -7.59 8.36 -7.42
N VAL A 176 -6.40 8.30 -8.03
CA VAL A 176 -5.46 9.42 -8.00
C VAL A 176 -5.93 10.64 -8.81
N GLN A 177 -6.81 10.42 -9.79
CA GLN A 177 -7.44 11.49 -10.57
C GLN A 177 -8.60 12.19 -9.84
N ALA A 178 -9.06 11.66 -8.70
CA ALA A 178 -10.11 12.29 -7.94
C ALA A 178 -9.71 13.67 -7.40
N THR A 179 -10.62 14.62 -7.53
CA THR A 179 -10.39 16.03 -7.17
C THR A 179 -10.49 16.30 -5.67
N ASP A 180 -11.14 15.40 -4.92
CA ASP A 180 -11.35 15.51 -3.48
C ASP A 180 -11.39 14.12 -2.81
N ALA A 181 -11.35 14.11 -1.47
CA ALA A 181 -11.36 12.90 -0.66
C ALA A 181 -12.64 12.05 -0.82
N GLU A 182 -13.76 12.69 -1.18
CA GLU A 182 -15.01 11.98 -1.45
C GLU A 182 -14.91 11.17 -2.75
N GLY A 183 -14.37 11.78 -3.81
CA GLY A 183 -14.08 11.13 -5.07
C GLY A 183 -13.09 9.98 -4.91
N GLU A 184 -12.04 10.16 -4.11
CA GLU A 184 -11.08 9.11 -3.75
C GLU A 184 -11.78 7.94 -3.05
N TYR A 185 -12.58 8.23 -2.01
CA TYR A 185 -13.35 7.22 -1.30
C TYR A 185 -14.28 6.43 -2.23
N LEU A 186 -15.01 7.14 -3.09
CA LEU A 186 -15.92 6.52 -4.05
C LEU A 186 -15.18 5.68 -5.09
N ALA A 187 -14.02 6.11 -5.57
CA ALA A 187 -13.20 5.31 -6.47
C ALA A 187 -12.77 3.98 -5.82
N LEU A 188 -12.37 4.00 -4.54
CA LEU A 188 -12.04 2.78 -3.80
C LEU A 188 -13.26 1.88 -3.56
N VAL A 189 -14.42 2.47 -3.25
CA VAL A 189 -15.68 1.75 -3.09
C VAL A 189 -16.12 1.08 -4.40
N ASP A 190 -16.10 1.83 -5.50
CA ASP A 190 -16.50 1.35 -6.82
C ASP A 190 -15.56 0.23 -7.29
N MET A 191 -14.26 0.37 -6.99
CA MET A 191 -13.25 -0.64 -7.29
C MET A 191 -13.45 -1.93 -6.47
N PHE A 192 -13.45 -1.85 -5.14
CA PHE A 192 -13.40 -3.03 -4.26
C PHE A 192 -14.76 -3.65 -3.95
N ASP A 193 -15.79 -2.84 -3.78
CA ASP A 193 -17.08 -3.32 -3.26
C ASP A 193 -18.10 -3.55 -4.39
N ARG A 194 -17.89 -2.97 -5.58
CA ARG A 194 -18.81 -3.00 -6.73
C ARG A 194 -20.29 -2.83 -6.32
N PRO A 195 -20.61 -1.77 -5.57
CA PRO A 195 -21.92 -1.64 -4.93
C PRO A 195 -23.03 -1.38 -5.96
N THR A 196 -24.27 -1.72 -5.59
CA THR A 196 -25.44 -1.15 -6.28
C THR A 196 -25.51 0.37 -6.06
N PRO A 197 -26.27 1.14 -6.87
CA PRO A 197 -26.43 2.58 -6.66
C PRO A 197 -26.90 2.95 -5.24
N GLU A 198 -27.77 2.16 -4.64
CA GLU A 198 -28.28 2.36 -3.28
C GLU A 198 -27.17 2.14 -2.24
N GLN A 199 -26.46 1.01 -2.33
CA GLN A 199 -25.32 0.70 -1.46
C GLN A 199 -24.21 1.75 -1.56
N ARG A 200 -24.00 2.30 -2.76
CA ARG A 200 -23.04 3.38 -2.99
C ARG A 200 -23.43 4.65 -2.24
N GLN A 201 -24.71 5.02 -2.27
CA GLN A 201 -25.24 6.17 -1.50
C GLN A 201 -25.14 5.96 0.01
N GLU A 202 -25.43 4.74 0.49
CA GLU A 202 -25.28 4.40 1.92
C GLU A 202 -23.83 4.51 2.39
N LYS A 203 -22.88 3.99 1.61
CA LYS A 203 -21.44 4.12 1.87
C LYS A 203 -21.00 5.59 1.89
N LEU A 204 -21.48 6.38 0.93
CA LEU A 204 -21.20 7.82 0.86
C LEU A 204 -21.74 8.57 2.08
N ALA A 205 -22.96 8.27 2.51
CA ALA A 205 -23.54 8.86 3.71
C ALA A 205 -22.75 8.48 4.98
N SER A 206 -22.32 7.22 5.08
CA SER A 206 -21.47 6.73 6.17
C SER A 206 -20.11 7.42 6.20
N PHE A 207 -19.47 7.60 5.03
CA PHE A 207 -18.25 8.38 4.88
C PHE A 207 -18.42 9.81 5.40
N ARG A 208 -19.42 10.55 4.90
CA ARG A 208 -19.68 11.94 5.32
C ARG A 208 -19.98 12.06 6.82
N ALA A 209 -20.66 11.07 7.40
CA ALA A 209 -20.97 11.07 8.83
C ALA A 209 -19.76 10.76 9.71
N GLY A 210 -18.80 9.99 9.20
CA GLY A 210 -17.67 9.46 9.97
C GLY A 210 -16.33 10.17 9.74
N VAL A 211 -16.11 10.79 8.58
CA VAL A 211 -14.79 11.29 8.18
C VAL A 211 -14.29 12.42 9.08
N ASP A 212 -15.15 13.38 9.47
CA ASP A 212 -14.74 14.46 10.36
C ASP A 212 -14.38 13.95 11.76
N LEU A 213 -15.13 12.97 12.26
CA LEU A 213 -14.84 12.33 13.54
C LEU A 213 -13.54 11.51 13.45
N ALA A 214 -13.33 10.81 12.34
CA ALA A 214 -12.08 10.10 12.07
C ALA A 214 -10.90 11.08 12.02
N ARG A 215 -11.06 12.24 11.38
CA ARG A 215 -10.03 13.28 11.31
C ARG A 215 -9.60 13.76 12.69
N GLN A 216 -10.59 14.10 13.52
CA GLN A 216 -10.36 14.51 14.91
C GLN A 216 -9.63 13.45 15.73
N ARG A 217 -9.94 12.16 15.49
CA ARG A 217 -9.32 11.04 16.21
C ARG A 217 -7.94 10.66 15.64
N LEU A 218 -7.66 10.92 14.37
CA LEU A 218 -6.35 10.65 13.76
C LEU A 218 -5.24 11.56 14.29
N HIS A 219 -5.55 12.75 14.79
CA HIS A 219 -4.60 13.56 15.57
C HIS A 219 -4.00 12.79 16.77
N TYR A 220 -4.70 11.78 17.32
CA TYR A 220 -4.19 10.92 18.38
C TYR A 220 -3.29 9.77 17.87
N LEU A 221 -3.44 9.38 16.61
CA LEU A 221 -2.75 8.22 16.02
C LEU A 221 -1.30 8.52 15.63
N GLN A 222 -0.86 9.79 15.76
CA GLN A 222 0.47 10.28 15.39
C GLN A 222 0.87 9.75 14.01
N LEU A 223 0.24 10.25 12.95
CA LEU A 223 0.61 9.89 11.56
C LEU A 223 2.13 9.98 11.36
N ASP A 224 2.79 10.98 11.94
CA ASP A 224 4.25 11.12 11.94
C ASP A 224 4.97 9.87 12.48
N ARG A 225 4.43 9.21 13.50
CA ARG A 225 4.97 7.96 14.05
C ARG A 225 4.76 6.80 13.08
N LEU A 226 3.57 6.69 12.48
CA LEU A 226 3.29 5.69 11.43
C LEU A 226 4.26 5.88 10.26
N MET A 227 4.40 7.11 9.79
CA MET A 227 5.25 7.47 8.65
C MET A 227 6.73 7.26 8.98
N SER A 228 7.22 7.75 10.11
CA SER A 228 8.60 7.57 10.54
C SER A 228 8.97 6.08 10.68
N ALA A 229 8.10 5.28 11.30
CA ALA A 229 8.32 3.84 11.42
C ALA A 229 8.24 3.11 10.07
N SER A 230 7.30 3.49 9.20
CA SER A 230 7.17 2.94 7.85
C SER A 230 8.39 3.25 6.99
N LEU A 231 8.87 4.50 7.00
CA LEU A 231 10.08 4.91 6.28
C LEU A 231 11.29 4.15 6.80
N THR A 232 11.49 4.10 8.12
CA THR A 232 12.62 3.37 8.73
C THR A 232 12.61 1.89 8.33
N ARG A 233 11.45 1.24 8.40
CA ARG A 233 11.29 -0.16 8.00
C ARG A 233 11.56 -0.36 6.52
N SER A 234 11.00 0.48 5.66
CA SER A 234 11.19 0.43 4.21
C SER A 234 12.66 0.64 3.84
N TYR A 235 13.35 1.68 4.31
CA TYR A 235 14.78 1.89 4.01
C TYR A 235 15.63 0.67 4.40
N SER A 236 15.39 0.10 5.59
CA SER A 236 16.10 -1.11 6.03
C SER A 236 15.88 -2.28 5.07
N ARG A 237 14.63 -2.52 4.66
CA ARG A 237 14.26 -3.67 3.82
C ARG A 237 14.65 -3.50 2.36
N LEU A 238 14.61 -2.27 1.84
CA LEU A 238 15.13 -1.95 0.51
C LEU A 238 16.63 -2.18 0.43
N ALA A 239 17.39 -1.78 1.46
CA ALA A 239 18.83 -2.08 1.52
C ALA A 239 19.08 -3.60 1.51
N ASP A 240 18.30 -4.36 2.28
CA ASP A 240 18.37 -5.83 2.27
C ASP A 240 18.11 -6.41 0.87
N LEU A 241 17.07 -5.95 0.17
CA LEU A 241 16.75 -6.41 -1.18
C LEU A 241 17.87 -6.10 -2.18
N ILE A 242 18.35 -4.85 -2.18
CA ILE A 242 19.37 -4.37 -3.13
C ILE A 242 20.69 -5.11 -2.94
N GLU A 243 21.08 -5.35 -1.68
CA GLU A 243 22.32 -6.04 -1.34
C GLU A 243 22.18 -7.58 -1.37
N GLY A 244 20.98 -8.11 -1.66
CA GLY A 244 20.71 -9.55 -1.66
C GLY A 244 20.82 -10.19 -0.27
N ARG A 245 20.61 -9.41 0.81
CA ARG A 245 20.60 -9.89 2.19
C ARG A 245 19.24 -10.45 2.55
N VAL A 246 19.27 -11.56 3.29
CA VAL A 246 18.07 -12.11 3.93
C VAL A 246 18.12 -11.69 5.40
N PRO A 247 17.19 -10.86 5.87
CA PRO A 247 17.20 -10.43 7.26
C PRO A 247 16.71 -11.52 8.19
N GLU A 248 17.29 -11.56 9.39
CA GLU A 248 16.68 -12.27 10.51
C GLU A 248 15.30 -11.66 10.84
N PRO A 249 14.32 -12.45 11.31
CA PRO A 249 13.06 -11.94 11.83
C PRO A 249 13.36 -10.95 12.95
N SER A 250 13.13 -9.66 12.71
CA SER A 250 13.44 -8.62 13.68
C SER A 250 12.18 -8.12 14.39
N TYR A 251 12.12 -8.41 15.69
CA TYR A 251 11.28 -7.73 16.66
C TYR A 251 12.14 -6.79 17.53
N PRO A 252 11.67 -5.59 17.92
CA PRO A 252 10.37 -4.99 17.62
C PRO A 252 10.44 -3.91 16.52
N ILE A 253 9.34 -3.78 15.76
CA ILE A 253 9.15 -2.72 14.74
C ILE A 253 9.04 -1.33 15.40
N LEU A 254 8.62 -1.26 16.68
CA LEU A 254 8.56 -0.05 17.49
C LEU A 254 9.21 -0.33 18.85
N LYS A 255 10.27 0.41 19.19
CA LYS A 255 10.73 0.54 20.58
C LYS A 255 9.96 1.64 21.28
#